data_AF-A0A645JKM8-F1
#
_entry.id   AF-A0A645JKM8-F1
#
_cell.length_a   1.000
_cell.length_b   1.000
_cell.length_c   1.000
_cell.angle_alpha   90.00
_cell.angle_beta   90.00
_cell.angle_gamma   90.00
#
_symmetry.space_group_name_H-M   'P 1'
#
loop_
_entity.id
_entity.type
_entity.pdbx_description
1 polymer ?
#
loop_
_entity_poly.entity_id
_entity_poly.type
_entity_poly.pdbx_seq_one_letter_code
_entity_poly.pdbx_strand_id
1 'polypeptide(L)'
;MDAAKAAAVLAANNALGRFSTWAVPVNMSMIYGGFEYAKEYLDGKFTEKTDSAALTAALSTVAGSEATLSTYVDGNGKEVSNYFMLLFDNIDFNDYAK
;
A
#
# COMPACT_ATOMS: atom_id res chain seq x y z
N MET A 1 2.19 -11.01 9.24
CA MET A 1 1.49 -10.83 10.53
C MET A 1 0.46 -11.94 10.66
N ASP A 2 0.28 -12.53 11.85
CA ASP A 2 -0.76 -13.54 12.09
C ASP A 2 -2.03 -12.85 12.62
N ALA A 3 -2.94 -12.49 11.70
CA ALA A 3 -4.14 -11.70 12.02
C ALA A 3 -5.09 -12.43 12.99
N ALA A 4 -5.14 -13.76 12.95
CA ALA A 4 -5.98 -14.55 13.86
C ALA A 4 -5.48 -14.49 15.31
N LYS A 5 -4.15 -14.52 15.53
CA LYS A 5 -3.58 -14.31 16.87
C LYS A 5 -3.87 -12.90 17.40
N ALA A 6 -3.74 -11.89 16.55
CA ALA A 6 -4.08 -10.52 16.92
C ALA A 6 -5.56 -10.40 17.30
N ALA A 7 -6.47 -10.96 16.50
CA ALA A 7 -7.90 -10.99 16.77
C ALA A 7 -8.22 -11.65 18.12
N ALA A 8 -7.60 -12.78 18.46
CA ALA A 8 -7.79 -13.46 19.75
C ALA A 8 -7.36 -12.59 20.95
N VAL A 9 -6.23 -11.89 20.84
CA VAL A 9 -5.78 -10.95 21.89
C VAL A 9 -6.75 -9.77 22.02
N LEU A 10 -7.23 -9.22 20.91
CA LEU A 10 -8.20 -8.14 20.91
C LEU A 10 -9.54 -8.58 21.51
N ALA A 11 -9.99 -9.81 21.24
CA ALA A 11 -11.20 -10.39 21.81
C ALA A 11 -11.10 -10.46 23.33
N ALA A 12 -9.99 -11.00 23.84
CA ALA A 12 -9.73 -11.12 25.28
C ALA A 12 -9.70 -9.76 26.02
N ASN A 13 -9.45 -8.66 25.30
CA ASN A 13 -9.37 -7.30 25.85
C ASN A 13 -10.58 -6.42 25.48
N ASN A 14 -11.68 -7.01 24.99
CA ASN A 14 -12.88 -6.27 24.54
C ASN A 14 -12.54 -5.14 23.54
N ALA A 15 -11.64 -5.45 22.61
CA ALA A 15 -11.08 -4.52 21.64
C ALA A 15 -11.36 -4.94 20.17
N LEU A 16 -12.06 -6.05 19.94
CA LEU A 16 -12.53 -6.40 18.59
C LEU A 16 -13.39 -5.28 17.99
N GLY A 17 -13.25 -5.05 16.68
CA GLY A 17 -13.93 -3.97 15.95
C GLY A 17 -13.42 -2.55 16.25
N ARG A 18 -12.38 -2.39 17.08
CA ARG A 18 -11.75 -1.08 17.35
C ARG A 18 -10.38 -0.92 16.69
N PHE A 19 -9.87 -1.97 16.08
CA PHE A 19 -8.54 -2.01 15.49
C PHE A 19 -8.62 -2.58 14.08
N SER A 20 -7.96 -1.88 13.17
CA SER A 20 -7.66 -2.35 11.82
C SER A 20 -6.21 -2.01 11.50
N THR A 21 -5.66 -2.64 10.46
CA THR A 21 -4.34 -2.30 9.95
C THR A 21 -4.26 -2.60 8.46
N TRP A 22 -3.15 -2.31 7.82
CA TRP A 22 -2.91 -2.73 6.45
C TRP A 22 -2.52 -4.21 6.41
N ALA A 23 -3.06 -4.96 5.45
CA ALA A 23 -2.69 -6.37 5.23
C ALA A 23 -1.20 -6.53 4.90
N VAL A 24 -0.59 -5.47 4.36
CA VAL A 24 0.75 -5.45 3.78
C VAL A 24 1.63 -4.42 4.49
N PRO A 25 2.93 -4.70 4.73
CA PRO A 25 3.85 -3.71 5.24
C PRO A 25 4.13 -2.61 4.20
N VAL A 26 3.46 -1.47 4.31
CA VAL A 26 3.52 -0.36 3.33
C VAL A 26 4.95 0.06 3.00
N ASN A 27 5.82 0.18 4.01
CA ASN A 27 7.22 0.56 3.80
C ASN A 27 7.98 -0.44 2.90
N MET A 28 7.74 -1.75 3.07
CA MET A 28 8.40 -2.76 2.23
C MET A 28 7.84 -2.73 0.80
N SER A 29 6.53 -2.52 0.65
CA SER A 29 5.91 -2.33 -0.66
C SER A 29 6.52 -1.16 -1.42
N MET A 30 6.74 -0.03 -0.75
CA MET A 30 7.38 1.15 -1.35
C MET A 30 8.82 0.85 -1.81
N ILE A 31 9.62 0.20 -0.98
CA ILE A 31 11.04 -0.10 -1.30
C ILE A 31 11.13 -1.07 -2.48
N TYR A 32 10.46 -2.21 -2.41
CA TYR A 32 10.53 -3.24 -3.44
C TYR A 32 9.78 -2.83 -4.71
N GLY A 33 8.61 -2.20 -4.59
CA GLY A 33 7.85 -1.70 -5.74
C GLY A 33 8.60 -0.58 -6.47
N GLY A 34 9.25 0.32 -5.73
CA GLY A 34 10.13 1.33 -6.32
C GLY A 34 11.34 0.74 -7.03
N PHE A 35 11.95 -0.32 -6.49
CA PHE A 35 13.02 -1.07 -7.15
C PHE A 35 12.55 -1.70 -8.46
N GLU A 36 11.43 -2.43 -8.45
CA GLU A 36 10.91 -3.06 -9.67
C GLU A 36 10.53 -2.01 -10.72
N TYR A 37 9.87 -0.92 -10.33
CA TYR A 37 9.56 0.20 -11.22
C TYR A 37 10.82 0.77 -11.88
N ALA A 38 11.86 1.06 -11.10
CA ALA A 38 13.12 1.60 -11.61
C ALA A 38 13.83 0.61 -12.55
N LYS A 39 13.79 -0.69 -12.23
CA LYS A 39 14.34 -1.74 -13.10
C LYS A 39 13.61 -1.81 -14.43
N GLU A 40 12.27 -1.78 -14.42
CA GLU A 40 11.47 -1.80 -15.64
C GLU A 40 11.68 -0.57 -16.54
N TYR A 41 11.88 0.60 -15.92
CA TYR A 41 12.31 1.80 -16.64
C TYR A 41 13.67 1.60 -17.33
N LEU A 42 14.65 1.05 -16.61
CA LEU A 42 16.00 0.80 -17.14
C LEU A 42 16.03 -0.27 -18.24
N ASP A 43 15.15 -1.27 -18.15
CA ASP A 43 14.97 -2.30 -19.17
C ASP A 43 14.19 -1.79 -20.40
N GLY A 44 13.74 -0.53 -20.38
CA GLY A 44 13.04 0.10 -21.49
C GLY A 44 11.59 -0.36 -21.68
N LYS A 45 10.95 -0.93 -20.63
CA LYS A 45 9.53 -1.34 -20.70
C LYS A 45 8.59 -0.14 -20.83
N PHE A 46 9.00 1.01 -20.31
CA PHE A 46 8.37 2.31 -20.50
C PHE A 46 9.44 3.40 -20.49
N THR A 47 9.14 4.56 -21.08
CA THR A 47 10.13 5.63 -21.32
C THR A 47 9.86 6.89 -20.50
N GLU A 48 8.65 7.04 -19.98
CA GLU A 48 8.29 8.17 -19.12
C GLU A 48 8.87 7.99 -17.73
N LYS A 49 9.50 9.04 -17.19
CA LYS A 49 10.08 9.01 -15.83
C LYS A 49 9.00 8.95 -14.74
N THR A 50 7.80 9.39 -15.07
CA THR A 50 6.64 9.44 -14.19
C THR A 50 5.49 8.71 -14.87
N ASP A 51 5.43 7.40 -14.65
CA ASP A 51 4.37 6.53 -15.14
C ASP A 51 3.62 5.95 -13.93
N SER A 52 2.46 6.55 -13.63
CA SER A 52 1.64 6.16 -12.48
C SER A 52 1.04 4.77 -12.64
N ALA A 53 0.76 4.32 -13.86
CA ALA A 53 0.20 3.00 -14.11
C ALA A 53 1.25 1.91 -13.85
N ALA A 54 2.48 2.10 -14.36
CA ALA A 54 3.57 1.18 -14.10
C ALA A 54 3.97 1.17 -12.61
N LEU A 55 3.98 2.33 -11.94
CA LEU A 55 4.23 2.40 -10.51
C LEU A 55 3.14 1.67 -9.70
N THR A 56 1.86 1.86 -10.05
CA THR A 56 0.73 1.16 -9.41
C THR A 56 0.85 -0.36 -9.58
N ALA A 57 1.20 -0.82 -10.78
CA ALA A 57 1.38 -2.24 -11.07
C ALA A 57 2.53 -2.86 -10.25
N ALA A 58 3.68 -2.19 -10.18
CA ALA A 58 4.83 -2.65 -9.41
C ALA A 58 4.52 -2.73 -7.91
N LEU A 59 3.90 -1.68 -7.35
CA LEU A 59 3.50 -1.65 -5.94
C LEU A 59 2.47 -2.73 -5.61
N SER A 60 1.46 -2.93 -6.48
CA SER A 60 0.41 -3.93 -6.26
C SER A 60 0.96 -5.35 -6.30
N THR A 61 1.85 -5.61 -7.25
CA THR A 61 2.50 -6.93 -7.42
C THR A 61 3.33 -7.30 -6.19
N VAL A 62 4.16 -6.37 -5.72
CA VAL A 62 5.01 -6.57 -4.55
C VAL A 62 4.21 -6.70 -3.27
N ALA A 63 3.16 -5.89 -3.11
CA ALA A 63 2.30 -5.94 -1.95
C ALA A 63 1.44 -7.23 -1.92
N GLY A 64 1.15 -7.82 -3.09
CA GLY A 64 0.14 -8.88 -3.20
C GLY A 64 -1.27 -8.39 -2.92
N SER A 65 -1.50 -7.08 -3.04
CA SER A 65 -2.75 -6.37 -2.83
C SER A 65 -2.81 -5.18 -3.77
N GLU A 66 -4.00 -4.80 -4.23
CA GLU A 66 -4.18 -3.64 -5.09
C GLU A 66 -3.77 -2.34 -4.36
N ALA A 67 -2.91 -1.55 -5.01
CA ALA A 67 -2.47 -0.26 -4.53
C ALA A 67 -3.34 0.86 -5.13
N THR A 68 -3.83 1.77 -4.30
CA THR A 68 -4.42 3.04 -4.75
C THR A 68 -3.36 4.13 -4.72
N LEU A 69 -3.11 4.77 -5.86
CA LEU A 69 -2.23 5.93 -5.98
C LEU A 69 -3.01 7.20 -6.29
N SER A 70 -2.62 8.30 -5.65
CA SER A 70 -3.03 9.65 -6.02
C SER A 70 -1.85 10.60 -5.99
N THR A 71 -1.96 11.76 -6.61
CA THR A 71 -0.95 12.81 -6.54
C THR A 71 -1.17 13.69 -5.31
N TYR A 72 -0.08 14.16 -4.72
CA TYR A 72 -0.16 15.11 -3.62
C TYR A 72 -0.66 16.47 -4.11
N VAL A 73 -1.57 17.07 -3.34
CA VAL A 73 -2.05 18.44 -3.53
C VAL A 73 -1.68 19.25 -2.30
N ASP A 74 -0.99 20.37 -2.49
CA ASP A 74 -0.54 21.22 -1.39
C ASP A 74 -1.68 22.05 -0.76
N GLY A 75 -1.37 22.77 0.33
CA GLY A 75 -2.37 23.60 1.03
C GLY A 75 -2.94 24.76 0.20
N ASN A 76 -2.36 25.07 -0.96
CA ASN A 76 -2.83 26.08 -1.90
C ASN A 76 -3.60 25.46 -3.09
N GLY A 77 -3.83 24.15 -3.08
CA GLY A 77 -4.51 23.43 -4.16
C GLY A 77 -3.60 23.12 -5.36
N LYS A 78 -2.28 23.28 -5.25
CA LYS A 78 -1.35 22.95 -6.33
C LYS A 78 -1.01 21.47 -6.28
N GLU A 79 -1.30 20.78 -7.38
CA GLU A 79 -0.90 19.39 -7.57
C GLU A 79 0.60 19.26 -7.84
N VAL A 80 1.24 18.25 -7.23
CA VAL A 80 2.62 17.84 -7.48
C VAL A 80 2.59 16.49 -8.20
N SER A 81 2.64 16.53 -9.53
CA SER A 81 2.37 15.38 -10.41
C SER A 81 3.35 14.20 -10.30
N ASN A 82 4.51 14.41 -9.68
CA ASN A 82 5.53 13.38 -9.45
C ASN A 82 5.67 12.98 -7.98
N TYR A 83 4.76 13.44 -7.11
CA TYR A 83 4.70 13.03 -5.70
C TYR A 83 3.42 12.21 -5.49
N PHE A 84 3.59 10.92 -5.20
CA PHE A 84 2.49 9.99 -5.05
C PHE A 84 2.16 9.72 -3.58
N MET A 85 0.87 9.68 -3.29
CA MET A 85 0.29 9.16 -2.07
C MET A 85 -0.16 7.72 -2.33
N LEU A 86 0.13 6.82 -1.40
CA LEU A 86 -0.17 5.39 -1.52
C LEU A 86 -1.14 4.97 -0.41
N LEU A 87 -2.19 4.24 -0.79
CA LEU A 87 -3.11 3.59 0.11
C LEU A 87 -3.32 2.13 -0.31
N PHE A 88 -3.32 1.24 0.68
CA PHE A 88 -3.82 -0.13 0.54
C PHE A 88 -5.08 -0.27 1.39
N ASP A 89 -5.96 -1.18 0.99
CA ASP A 89 -7.13 -1.52 1.79
C ASP A 89 -6.72 -2.01 3.19
N ASN A 90 -7.52 -1.60 4.17
CA ASN A 90 -7.35 -2.06 5.53
C ASN A 90 -7.98 -3.44 5.71
N ILE A 91 -7.50 -4.17 6.70
CA ILE A 91 -8.13 -5.36 7.25
C ILE A 91 -8.70 -5.03 8.62
N ASP A 92 -9.93 -5.45 8.88
CA ASP A 92 -10.49 -5.44 10.23
C ASP A 92 -10.13 -6.75 10.93
N PHE A 93 -9.56 -6.68 12.14
CA PHE A 93 -9.24 -7.90 12.90
C PHE A 93 -10.49 -8.68 13.32
N ASN A 94 -11.66 -8.03 13.34
CA ASN A 94 -12.93 -8.68 13.59
C ASN A 94 -13.24 -9.79 12.57
N ASP A 95 -12.81 -9.63 11.31
CA ASP A 95 -13.02 -10.63 10.24
C ASP A 95 -12.24 -11.92 10.46
N TYR A 96 -11.30 -11.91 11.42
CA TYR A 96 -10.41 -13.04 11.74
C TYR A 96 -10.71 -13.67 13.11
N ALA A 97 -11.74 -13.18 13.82
CA ALA A 97 -12.23 -13.81 15.03
C ALA A 97 -12.99 -15.10 14.66
N LYS A 98 -12.40 -16.26 14.98
CA LYS A 98 -13.04 -17.57 14.83
C LYS A 98 -13.77 -17.97 16.10
#